data_AF-A0A3D0DHG0-F1
#
_entry.id   AF-A0A3D0DHG0-F1
#
_cell.length_a   1.000
_cell.length_b   1.000
_cell.length_c   1.000
_cell.angle_alpha   90.00
_cell.angle_beta   90.00
_cell.angle_gamma   90.00
#
_symmetry.space_group_name_H-M   'P 1'
#
loop_
_entity.id
_entity.type
_entity.pdbx_description
1 polymer ?
#
loop_
_entity_poly.entity_id
_entity_poly.type
_entity_poly.pdbx_seq_one_letter_code
_entity_poly.pdbx_strand_id
1 'polypeptide(L)'
;SIHIYTLAGDLVDTIEHDSRTYTGADVNWFNQYAAGDKIFSGGIHAWDLVTKADQALATGLYLFTVEDKATGEFSRGRFVVIK
;
A
#
# COMPACT_ATOMS: atom_id res chain seq x y z
N SER A 1 -6.10 -7.54 2.19
CA SER A 1 -4.81 -7.34 1.48
C SER A 1 -5.01 -6.32 0.36
N ILE A 2 -3.95 -5.60 0.00
CA ILE A 2 -3.93 -4.64 -1.11
C ILE A 2 -2.88 -5.15 -2.11
N HIS A 3 -3.23 -5.23 -3.39
CA HIS A 3 -2.30 -5.63 -4.44
C HIS A 3 -2.17 -4.54 -5.47
N ILE A 4 -0.95 -4.29 -5.94
CA ILE A 4 -0.63 -3.22 -6.88
C ILE A 4 -0.05 -3.84 -8.14
N TYR A 5 -0.50 -3.36 -9.30
CA TYR A 5 -0.11 -3.93 -10.59
C TYR A 5 0.26 -2.86 -11.61
N THR A 6 1.14 -3.24 -12.53
CA THR A 6 1.32 -2.51 -13.80
C THR A 6 0.06 -2.66 -14.68
N LEU A 7 -0.08 -1.83 -15.72
CA LEU A 7 -1.14 -2.02 -16.72
C LEU A 7 -1.04 -3.34 -17.50
N ALA A 8 0.17 -3.90 -17.60
CA ALA A 8 0.39 -5.20 -18.23
C ALA A 8 -0.07 -6.37 -17.34
N GLY A 9 -0.40 -6.10 -16.07
CA GLY A 9 -0.85 -7.11 -15.10
C GLY A 9 0.27 -7.66 -14.21
N ASP A 10 1.48 -7.13 -14.29
CA ASP A 10 2.58 -7.57 -13.42
C ASP A 10 2.33 -7.12 -11.99
N LEU A 11 2.53 -8.02 -11.03
CA LEU A 11 2.43 -7.70 -9.60
C LEU A 11 3.63 -6.85 -9.18
N VAL A 12 3.35 -5.65 -8.69
CA VAL A 12 4.35 -4.68 -8.20
C VAL A 12 4.59 -4.88 -6.71
N ASP A 13 3.50 -4.98 -5.94
CA ASP A 13 3.57 -5.13 -4.49
C ASP A 13 2.30 -5.78 -3.92
N THR A 14 2.46 -6.41 -2.75
CA THR A 14 1.39 -6.93 -1.92
C THR A 14 1.55 -6.37 -0.52
N ILE A 15 0.52 -5.65 -0.09
CA ILE A 15 0.46 -5.04 1.22
C ILE A 15 -0.58 -5.80 2.05
N GLU A 16 -0.17 -6.30 3.21
CA GLU A 16 -1.09 -6.84 4.20
C GLU A 16 -1.55 -5.73 5.15
N HIS A 17 -2.85 -5.65 5.38
CA HIS A 17 -3.44 -4.62 6.23
C HIS A 17 -4.51 -5.24 7.12
N ASP A 18 -4.38 -4.97 8.42
CA ASP A 18 -5.37 -5.28 9.45
C ASP A 18 -5.66 -4.00 10.22
N SER A 19 -6.91 -3.55 10.14
CA SER A 19 -7.36 -2.28 10.73
C SER A 19 -7.19 -2.23 12.26
N ARG A 20 -7.12 -3.39 12.92
CA ARG A 20 -7.02 -3.49 14.38
C ARG A 20 -5.59 -3.39 14.88
N THR A 21 -4.62 -3.74 14.04
CA THR A 21 -3.22 -3.91 14.43
C THR A 21 -2.26 -3.01 13.65
N TYR A 22 -2.72 -2.36 12.59
CA TYR A 22 -1.89 -1.49 11.79
C TYR A 22 -1.43 -0.25 12.56
N THR A 23 -0.11 -0.07 12.62
CA THR A 23 0.58 1.04 13.31
C THR A 23 1.57 1.77 12.41
N GLY A 24 1.61 1.43 11.11
CA GLY A 24 2.57 1.97 10.14
C GLY A 24 4.03 1.63 10.46
N ALA A 25 4.30 0.60 11.26
CA ALA A 25 5.66 0.20 11.63
C ALA A 25 6.51 -0.29 10.44
N ASP A 26 5.83 -0.77 9.40
CA ASP A 26 6.36 -1.24 8.11
C ASP A 26 6.71 -0.11 7.14
N VAL A 27 6.33 1.13 7.43
CA VAL A 27 6.63 2.30 6.59
C VAL A 27 7.81 3.05 7.18
N ASN A 28 8.91 3.08 6.42
CA ASN A 28 10.20 3.59 6.89
C ASN A 28 10.12 5.09 7.23
N TRP A 29 9.29 5.83 6.51
CA TRP A 29 9.04 7.24 6.79
C TRP A 29 8.57 7.50 8.24
N PHE A 30 7.66 6.68 8.78
CA PHE A 30 7.19 6.86 10.16
C PHE A 30 8.30 6.58 11.19
N ASN A 31 9.22 5.67 10.88
CA ASN A 31 10.33 5.33 11.77
C ASN A 31 11.40 6.43 11.82
N GLN A 32 11.57 7.17 10.72
CA GLN A 32 12.59 8.22 10.61
C GLN A 32 12.10 9.61 11.01
N TYR A 33 10.81 9.93 10.77
CA TYR A 33 10.34 11.31 10.81
C TYR A 33 9.13 11.56 11.72
N ALA A 34 8.40 10.54 12.16
CA ALA A 34 7.24 10.75 13.03
C ALA A 34 7.66 11.00 14.49
N ALA A 35 7.03 11.97 15.15
CA ALA A 35 7.23 12.26 16.57
C ALA A 35 5.99 11.88 17.39
N GLY A 36 6.20 11.27 18.55
CA GLY A 36 5.13 10.91 19.50
C GLY A 36 4.32 9.67 19.11
N ASP A 37 3.20 9.47 19.82
CA ASP A 37 2.29 8.34 19.59
C ASP A 37 1.52 8.51 18.28
N LYS A 38 1.43 7.44 17.50
CA LYS A 38 0.76 7.42 16.20
C LYS A 38 -0.67 6.90 16.35
N ILE A 39 -1.65 7.69 15.91
CA ILE A 39 -3.06 7.28 15.88
C ILE A 39 -3.47 7.08 14.42
N PHE A 40 -3.91 5.88 14.08
CA PHE A 40 -4.40 5.52 12.74
C PHE A 40 -5.90 5.27 12.76
N SER A 41 -6.60 5.67 11.70
CA SER A 41 -8.04 5.43 11.56
C SER A 41 -8.39 3.97 11.23
N GLY A 42 -7.40 3.13 10.95
CA GLY A 42 -7.56 1.71 10.61
C GLY A 42 -8.09 1.45 9.19
N GLY A 43 -8.44 2.47 8.41
CA GLY A 43 -8.88 2.32 7.01
C GLY A 43 -7.84 2.75 5.98
N ILE A 44 -6.64 3.14 6.42
CA ILE A 44 -5.58 3.71 5.59
C ILE A 44 -4.30 2.91 5.84
N HIS A 45 -3.61 2.56 4.75
CA HIS A 45 -2.28 1.98 4.78
C HIS A 45 -1.34 2.92 4.02
N ALA A 46 -0.20 3.28 4.62
CA ALA A 46 0.79 4.13 3.99
C ALA A 46 1.80 3.27 3.23
N TRP A 47 2.35 3.75 2.14
CA TRP A 47 3.25 2.97 1.29
C TRP A 47 4.37 3.86 0.77
N ASP A 48 5.60 3.37 0.83
CA ASP A 48 6.81 4.12 0.42
C ASP A 48 7.00 4.19 -1.11
N LEU A 49 6.02 3.72 -1.90
CA LEU A 49 6.07 3.66 -3.36
C LEU A 49 7.29 2.86 -3.86
N VAL A 50 7.56 1.73 -3.20
CA VAL A 50 8.62 0.79 -3.57
C VAL A 50 8.01 -0.53 -4.03
N THR A 51 8.61 -1.15 -5.03
CA THR A 51 8.23 -2.49 -5.47
C THR A 51 8.67 -3.53 -4.44
N LYS A 52 8.13 -4.76 -4.54
CA LYS A 52 8.58 -5.90 -3.75
C LYS A 52 10.08 -6.21 -3.88
N ALA A 53 10.74 -5.73 -4.94
CA ALA A 53 12.18 -5.88 -5.16
C ALA A 53 13.02 -4.70 -4.60
N ASP A 54 12.45 -3.90 -3.70
CA ASP A 54 13.06 -2.71 -3.09
C ASP A 54 13.51 -1.64 -4.09
N GLN A 55 12.88 -1.61 -5.26
CA GLN A 55 13.11 -0.58 -6.27
C GLN A 55 12.06 0.52 -6.19
N ALA A 56 12.48 1.77 -6.34
CA ALA A 56 11.57 2.91 -6.43
C ALA A 56 10.60 2.74 -7.61
N LEU A 57 9.32 3.01 -7.38
CA LEU A 57 8.29 2.93 -8.40
C LEU A 57 8.54 3.94 -9.52
N ALA A 58 8.33 3.52 -10.77
CA ALA A 58 8.46 4.38 -11.95
C ALA A 58 7.22 5.24 -12.17
N THR A 59 7.37 6.39 -12.84
CA THR A 59 6.25 7.20 -13.35
C THR A 59 5.38 6.36 -14.28
N GLY A 60 4.07 6.39 -14.10
CA GLY A 60 3.15 5.57 -14.89
C GLY A 60 1.76 5.43 -14.29
N LEU A 61 0.86 4.79 -15.03
CA LEU A 61 -0.48 4.40 -14.57
C LEU A 61 -0.42 2.97 -14.01
N TYR A 62 -1.06 2.77 -12.86
CA TYR A 62 -1.10 1.51 -12.13
C TYR A 62 -2.54 1.14 -11.77
N LEU A 63 -2.73 -0.14 -11.45
CA LEU A 63 -3.97 -0.69 -10.93
C LEU A 63 -3.75 -1.09 -9.47
N PHE A 64 -4.81 -1.05 -8.66
CA PHE A 64 -4.80 -1.71 -7.37
C PHE A 64 -6.09 -2.49 -7.13
N THR A 65 -5.99 -3.51 -6.30
CA THR A 65 -7.14 -4.21 -5.72
C THR A 65 -7.05 -4.20 -4.20
N VAL A 66 -8.20 -4.13 -3.54
CA VAL A 66 -8.34 -4.31 -2.09
C VAL A 66 -9.26 -5.49 -1.89
N GLU A 67 -8.75 -6.52 -1.22
CA GLU A 67 -9.50 -7.72 -0.83
C GLU A 67 -9.81 -7.65 0.66
N ASP A 68 -11.10 -7.72 0.99
CA ASP A 68 -11.53 -8.03 2.35
C ASP A 68 -11.36 -9.53 2.59
N LYS A 69 -10.43 -9.90 3.48
CA LYS A 69 -10.14 -11.31 3.79
C LYS A 69 -11.26 -12.02 4.56
N ALA A 70 -12.18 -11.30 5.19
CA ALA A 70 -13.29 -11.89 5.91
C ALA A 70 -14.46 -12.24 4.98
N THR A 71 -14.73 -11.40 3.98
CA THR A 71 -15.87 -11.57 3.06
C THR A 71 -15.46 -12.14 1.70
N GLY A 72 -14.21 -11.96 1.29
CA GLY A 72 -13.72 -12.26 -0.06
C GLY A 72 -14.11 -11.22 -1.11
N GLU A 73 -14.70 -10.09 -0.71
CA GLU A 73 -15.07 -9.02 -1.63
C GLU A 73 -13.85 -8.23 -2.12
N PHE A 74 -13.91 -7.79 -3.38
CA PHE A 74 -12.83 -7.02 -4.01
C PHE A 74 -13.32 -5.64 -4.45
N SER A 75 -12.56 -4.63 -4.05
CA SER A 75 -12.61 -3.29 -4.66
C SER A 75 -11.41 -3.09 -5.56
N ARG A 76 -11.56 -2.30 -6.64
CA ARG A 76 -10.51 -2.08 -7.63
C ARG A 76 -10.44 -0.61 -8.00
N GLY A 77 -9.24 -0.13 -8.30
CA GLY A 77 -9.02 1.25 -8.71
C GLY A 77 -7.75 1.43 -9.53
N ARG A 78 -7.47 2.68 -9.89
CA ARG A 78 -6.33 3.08 -10.71
C ARG A 78 -5.71 4.34 -10.15
N PHE A 79 -4.40 4.49 -10.29
CA PHE A 79 -3.68 5.69 -9.86
C PHE A 79 -2.48 5.97 -10.76
N VAL A 80 -2.09 7.25 -10.84
CA VAL A 80 -0.93 7.70 -11.63
C VAL A 80 0.15 8.16 -10.68
N VAL A 81 1.39 7.78 -10.97
CA VAL A 81 2.59 8.25 -10.29
C VAL A 81 3.29 9.26 -11.20
N ILE A 82 3.61 10.44 -10.66
CA ILE A 82 4.32 11.54 -11.33
C ILE A 82 5.48 11.98 -10.41
N LYS A 83 6.66 12.24 -10.97
CA LYS A 83 7.87 12.69 -10.25
C LYS A 83 8.33 14.05 -10.77
#